data_AF-A0A4P9ZSB5-F1
#
_entry.id   AF-A0A4P9ZSB5-F1
#
_cell.length_a   1.000
_cell.length_b   1.000
_cell.length_c   1.000
_cell.angle_alpha   90.00
_cell.angle_beta   90.00
_cell.angle_gamma   90.00
#
_symmetry.space_group_name_H-M   'P 1'
#
loop_
_entity.id
_entity.type
_entity.pdbx_description
1 polymer ?
#
loop_
_entity_poly.entity_id
_entity_poly.type
_entity_poly.pdbx_seq_one_letter_code
_entity_poly.pdbx_strand_id
1 'polypeptide(L)'
;TELQEGKLILAPFFDLFDSMSALEIMDPKMDSGLLLCNKPDFPPLDCLETRTPEEVLWIIDQFTACEMTWQSGYSAAQTILMCPYLKFLIPLTP
;
A
#
# COMPACT_ATOMS: atom_id res chain seq x y z
N THR A 1 13.83 -22.87 31.21
CA THR A 1 12.45 -23.36 31.36
C THR A 1 11.93 -23.61 29.97
N GLU A 2 11.66 -24.87 29.62
CA GLU A 2 11.10 -25.19 28.30
C GLU A 2 9.64 -24.75 28.23
N LEU A 3 9.24 -24.22 27.09
CA LEU A 3 7.85 -23.86 26.82
C LEU A 3 7.08 -25.13 26.44
N GLN A 4 6.03 -25.45 27.18
CA GLN A 4 5.18 -26.60 26.90
C GLN A 4 4.24 -26.30 25.73
N GLU A 5 3.85 -27.34 24.99
CA GLU A 5 2.85 -27.22 23.93
C GLU A 5 1.55 -26.59 24.46
N GLY A 6 0.96 -25.69 23.68
CA GLY A 6 -0.25 -24.94 24.06
C GLY A 6 -0.02 -23.83 25.09
N LYS A 7 1.24 -23.53 25.46
CA LYS A 7 1.57 -22.35 26.27
C LYS A 7 2.05 -21.21 25.38
N LEU A 8 1.63 -20.00 25.74
CA LEU A 8 2.02 -18.76 25.08
C LEU A 8 2.55 -17.80 26.14
N ILE A 9 3.69 -17.17 25.87
CA ILE A 9 4.27 -16.13 26.71
C ILE A 9 3.92 -14.79 26.05
N LEU A 10 3.18 -13.95 26.77
CA LEU A 10 2.74 -12.63 26.31
C LEU A 10 3.36 -11.55 27.19
N ALA A 11 3.54 -10.36 26.63
CA ALA A 11 3.87 -9.20 27.44
C ALA A 11 2.68 -8.81 28.35
N PRO A 12 2.91 -8.21 29.54
CA PRO A 12 1.84 -7.93 30.51
C PRO A 12 0.70 -7.05 30.00
N PHE A 13 0.89 -6.30 28.92
CA PHE A 13 -0.08 -5.36 28.34
C PHE A 13 -0.41 -5.65 26.88
N PHE A 14 -0.22 -6.90 26.43
CA PHE A 14 -0.50 -7.32 25.06
C PHE A 14 -1.63 -8.35 25.05
N ASP A 15 -2.70 -8.07 24.29
CA ASP A 15 -3.82 -9.00 24.13
C ASP A 15 -3.71 -9.81 22.82
N LEU A 16 -4.28 -11.01 22.82
CA LEU A 16 -4.40 -11.82 21.61
C LEU A 16 -5.27 -11.13 20.56
N PHE A 17 -6.23 -10.31 20.96
CA PHE A 17 -7.02 -9.52 20.01
C PHE A 17 -6.13 -8.55 19.21
N ASP A 18 -5.13 -7.92 19.85
CA ASP A 18 -4.18 -7.03 19.18
C ASP A 18 -3.33 -7.79 18.16
N SER A 19 -2.99 -9.05 18.47
CA SER A 19 -2.20 -9.91 17.59
C SER A 19 -2.88 -10.25 16.27
N MET A 20 -4.22 -10.17 16.18
CA MET A 20 -4.96 -10.48 14.95
C MET A 20 -4.69 -9.47 13.82
N SER A 21 -4.16 -8.29 14.16
CA SER A 21 -3.74 -7.28 13.18
C SER A 21 -2.30 -7.45 12.69
N ALA A 22 -1.56 -8.42 13.24
CA ALA A 22 -0.16 -8.65 12.88
C ALA A 22 -0.02 -9.15 11.43
N LEU A 23 1.03 -8.69 10.76
CA LEU A 23 1.42 -9.20 9.45
C LEU A 23 2.23 -10.49 9.62
N GLU A 24 1.91 -11.49 8.79
CA GLU A 24 2.67 -12.73 8.71
C GLU A 24 3.66 -12.68 7.54
N ILE A 25 4.95 -12.83 7.84
CA ILE A 25 6.01 -12.83 6.83
C ILE A 25 5.95 -14.14 6.04
N MET A 26 6.21 -14.08 4.73
CA MET A 26 6.13 -15.20 3.79
C MET A 26 4.71 -15.72 3.49
N ASP A 27 3.65 -15.13 4.05
CA ASP A 27 2.30 -15.42 3.62
C ASP A 27 1.94 -14.62 2.34
N PRO A 28 1.49 -15.25 1.24
CA PRO A 28 1.21 -14.55 -0.03
C PRO A 28 0.12 -13.48 0.02
N LYS A 29 -0.76 -13.49 1.02
CA LYS A 29 -1.85 -12.52 1.18
C LYS A 29 -1.50 -11.42 2.18
N MET A 30 -0.71 -11.74 3.20
CA MET A 30 -0.34 -10.80 4.26
C MET A 30 1.01 -10.09 3.98
N ASP A 31 1.92 -10.71 3.24
CA ASP A 31 3.25 -10.17 2.93
C ASP A 31 3.30 -9.52 1.54
N SER A 32 3.11 -8.20 1.49
CA SER A 32 3.24 -7.42 0.26
C SER A 32 4.66 -7.44 -0.35
N GLY A 33 5.69 -7.69 0.48
CA GLY A 33 7.08 -7.83 0.04
C GLY A 33 7.30 -9.04 -0.84
N LEU A 34 6.59 -10.14 -0.56
CA LEU A 34 6.65 -11.35 -1.38
C LEU A 34 6.10 -11.13 -2.80
N LEU A 35 5.08 -10.27 -2.95
CA LEU A 35 4.48 -9.93 -4.24
C LEU A 35 5.35 -9.00 -5.08
N LEU A 36 6.21 -8.19 -4.47
CA LEU A 36 7.12 -7.27 -5.16
C LEU A 36 8.20 -8.02 -5.94
N CYS A 37 8.67 -9.17 -5.44
CA CYS A 37 9.66 -10.02 -6.12
C CYS A 37 9.20 -10.54 -7.49
N ASN A 38 7.89 -10.58 -7.74
CA ASN A 38 7.30 -11.15 -8.96
C ASN A 38 6.71 -10.09 -9.90
N LYS A 39 6.83 -8.79 -9.60
CA LYS A 39 6.31 -7.74 -10.49
C LYS A 39 7.32 -7.46 -11.62
N PRO A 40 6.84 -7.24 -12.86
CA PRO A 40 7.69 -6.71 -13.91
C PRO A 40 8.20 -5.33 -13.49
N ASP A 41 9.48 -5.07 -13.73
CA ASP A 41 10.07 -3.75 -13.55
C ASP A 41 9.36 -2.77 -14.50
N PHE A 42 8.43 -1.99 -13.96
CA PHE A 42 7.89 -0.86 -14.69
C PHE A 42 9.02 0.16 -14.86
N PRO A 43 9.20 0.74 -16.05
CA PRO A 43 10.16 1.82 -16.22
C PRO A 43 9.82 2.95 -15.23
N PRO A 44 10.83 3.58 -14.62
CA PRO A 44 10.59 4.69 -13.72
C PRO A 44 9.84 5.79 -14.49
N LEU A 45 8.69 6.21 -13.96
CA LEU A 45 7.92 7.30 -14.55
C LEU A 45 8.64 8.63 -14.26
N ASP A 46 9.02 9.36 -15.30
CA ASP A 46 9.45 10.74 -15.18
C ASP A 46 8.22 11.67 -15.12
N CYS A 47 7.93 12.17 -13.92
CA CYS A 47 6.81 13.08 -13.70
C CYS A 47 7.02 14.49 -14.27
N LEU A 48 8.24 14.82 -14.71
CA LEU A 48 8.61 16.12 -15.27
C LEU A 48 8.65 16.14 -16.81
N GLU A 49 8.42 14.99 -17.44
CA GLU A 49 8.37 14.88 -18.90
C GLU A 49 7.22 15.72 -19.45
N THR A 50 7.49 16.45 -20.54
CA THR A 50 6.44 17.17 -21.28
C THR A 50 5.44 16.20 -21.89
N ARG A 51 4.18 16.31 -21.48
CA ARG A 51 3.05 15.51 -21.97
C ARG A 51 2.13 16.34 -22.87
N THR A 52 1.45 15.65 -23.77
CA THR A 52 0.44 16.30 -24.61
C THR A 52 -0.79 16.68 -23.77
N PRO A 53 -1.58 17.68 -24.20
CA PRO A 53 -2.81 18.03 -23.49
C PRO A 53 -3.78 16.86 -23.31
N GLU A 54 -3.82 15.94 -24.29
CA GLU A 54 -4.67 14.75 -24.28
C GLU A 54 -4.23 13.76 -23.19
N GLU A 55 -2.92 13.54 -23.03
CA GLU A 55 -2.37 12.70 -21.97
C GLU A 55 -2.66 13.28 -20.59
N VAL A 56 -2.52 14.60 -20.43
CA VAL A 56 -2.82 15.29 -19.16
C VAL A 56 -4.30 15.14 -18.80
N LEU A 57 -5.20 15.35 -19.76
CA LEU A 57 -6.63 15.15 -19.54
C LEU A 57 -6.96 13.71 -19.16
N TRP A 58 -6.33 12.75 -19.81
CA TRP A 58 -6.48 11.33 -19.47
C TRP A 58 -6.03 11.03 -18.03
N ILE A 59 -4.88 11.57 -17.61
CA ILE A 59 -4.38 11.42 -16.23
C ILE A 59 -5.38 12.01 -15.22
N ILE A 60 -5.92 13.20 -15.49
CA ILE A 60 -6.90 13.87 -14.62
C ILE A 60 -8.17 13.03 -14.48
N ASP A 61 -8.67 12.46 -15.58
CA ASP A 61 -9.86 11.60 -15.58
C ASP A 61 -9.65 10.36 -14.70
N GLN A 62 -8.52 9.65 -14.90
CA GLN A 62 -8.19 8.48 -14.10
C GLN A 62 -8.02 8.83 -12.61
N PHE A 63 -7.38 9.97 -12.31
CA PHE A 63 -7.23 10.43 -10.94
C PHE A 63 -8.58 10.71 -10.27
N THR A 64 -9.50 11.36 -10.98
CA THR A 64 -10.86 11.64 -10.50
C THR A 64 -11.64 10.36 -10.24
N ALA A 65 -11.50 9.35 -11.11
CA ALA A 65 -12.10 8.03 -10.89
C ALA A 65 -11.55 7.32 -9.65
N CYS A 66 -10.24 7.39 -9.41
CA CYS A 66 -9.63 6.86 -8.19
C CYS A 66 -10.14 7.56 -6.93
N GLU A 67 -10.32 8.89 -6.98
CA GLU A 67 -10.89 9.66 -5.87
C GLU A 67 -12.32 9.21 -5.55
N MET A 68 -13.19 9.06 -6.56
CA MET A 68 -14.55 8.57 -6.37
C MET A 68 -14.59 7.15 -5.78
N THR A 69 -13.65 6.31 -6.19
CA THR A 69 -13.50 4.94 -5.65
C THR A 69 -13.10 4.98 -4.17
N TRP A 70 -12.16 5.85 -3.79
CA TRP A 70 -11.80 6.06 -2.39
C TRP A 70 -13.01 6.55 -1.57
N GLN A 71 -13.73 7.56 -2.07
CA GLN A 71 -14.93 8.09 -1.40
C GLN A 71 -16.03 7.03 -1.22
N SER A 72 -16.04 5.99 -2.05
CA SER A 72 -16.98 4.86 -1.96
C SER A 72 -16.60 3.81 -0.90
N GLY A 73 -15.50 4.00 -0.16
CA GLY A 73 -15.09 3.15 0.96
C GLY A 73 -13.90 2.22 0.71
N TYR A 74 -13.27 2.31 -0.47
CA TYR A 74 -12.03 1.57 -0.74
C TYR A 74 -10.82 2.24 -0.08
N SER A 75 -9.73 1.49 0.12
CA SER A 75 -8.53 2.03 0.75
C SER A 75 -7.86 3.12 -0.11
N ALA A 76 -7.50 4.25 0.50
CA ALA A 76 -6.74 5.32 -0.16
C ALA A 76 -5.39 4.81 -0.69
N ALA A 77 -4.73 3.92 0.07
CA ALA A 77 -3.45 3.30 -0.30
C ALA A 77 -3.54 2.46 -1.57
N GLN A 78 -4.72 1.94 -1.89
CA GLN A 78 -4.98 1.11 -3.08
C GLN A 78 -5.63 1.89 -4.23
N THR A 79 -5.94 3.17 -4.04
CA THR A 79 -6.66 4.00 -5.01
C THR A 79 -5.87 5.27 -5.32
N ILE A 80 -6.21 6.40 -4.71
CA ILE A 80 -5.64 7.72 -5.01
C ILE A 80 -4.13 7.79 -4.75
N LEU A 81 -3.64 7.12 -3.71
CA LEU A 81 -2.21 7.08 -3.37
C LEU A 81 -1.39 6.16 -4.27
N MET A 82 -2.01 5.39 -5.18
CA MET A 82 -1.27 4.66 -6.20
C MET A 82 -0.76 5.60 -7.31
N CYS A 83 -1.35 6.79 -7.47
CA CYS A 83 -0.97 7.78 -8.46
C CYS A 83 0.49 8.25 -8.25
N PRO A 84 1.40 8.05 -9.24
CA PRO A 84 2.81 8.45 -9.13
C PRO A 84 2.99 9.96 -8.98
N TYR A 85 2.18 10.77 -9.69
CA TYR A 85 2.25 12.23 -9.61
C TYR A 85 1.92 12.75 -8.21
N LEU A 86 0.95 12.12 -7.53
CA LEU A 86 0.61 12.49 -6.16
C LEU A 86 1.75 12.13 -5.19
N LYS A 87 2.41 10.99 -5.38
CA LYS A 87 3.61 10.62 -4.60
C LYS A 87 4.77 11.59 -4.80
N PHE A 88 4.90 12.17 -6.00
CA PHE A 88 5.90 13.19 -6.27
C PHE A 88 5.54 14.55 -5.62
N LEU A 89 4.25 14.90 -5.58
CA LEU A 89 3.76 16.17 -5.03
C LEU A 89 3.62 16.20 -3.51
N ILE A 90 3.41 15.05 -2.87
CA ILE A 90 3.40 14.91 -1.41
C ILE A 90 4.81 14.50 -0.99
N PRO A 91 5.75 15.43 -0.77
CA PRO A 91 6.97 15.08 -0.06
C PRO A 91 6.56 14.56 1.30
N LEU A 92 7.09 13.40 1.69
CA LEU A 92 6.96 12.83 3.03
C LEU A 92 7.38 13.90 4.06
N THR A 93 6.45 14.71 4.53
CA THR A 93 6.65 15.46 5.78
C THR A 93 6.58 14.44 6.92
N PRO A 94 7.53 14.47 7.86
CA PRO A 94 7.68 13.44 8.89
C PRO A 94 6.45 13.29 9.78
#